data_AF-A0AAV6YM93-F1
#
_entry.id   AF-A0AAV6YM93-F1
#
_cell.length_a   1.000
_cell.length_b   1.000
_cell.length_c   1.000
_cell.angle_alpha   90.00
_cell.angle_beta   90.00
_cell.angle_gamma   90.00
#
_symmetry.space_group_name_H-M   'P 1'
#
loop_
_entity.id
_entity.type
_entity.pdbx_description
1 polymer ?
#
loop_
_entity_poly.entity_id
_entity_poly.type
_entity_poly.pdbx_seq_one_letter_code
_entity_poly.pdbx_strand_id
1 'polypeptide(L)'
;MGCCCDIPRSLGHLCISSAAPNVALTGIATQSSTHSYFGSARNANDGSLAANYLRSQCSYTKNESDPWWMVNLKVPYKVMSVAVTNRVLECCRERIFGAEIRVGNDGKDGGKANPRCGVISSIESGETVSFSCHGMVGKHVSVVIPGRSEHMVLCEVQVFGLPADDPAEVTVPTSLKTSNGAPNVARHGVARQSSLYNMYGEAKNAIDGSLDSNYLYIQCAGTAEQKDPWWMVDLKAKHKVDSVAV
;
A
#
# COMPACT_ATOMS: atom_id res chain seq x y z
N MET A 1 -7.72 45.31 4.13
CA MET A 1 -7.48 45.85 5.48
C MET A 1 -8.37 45.06 6.43
N GLY A 2 -7.78 44.29 7.34
CA GLY A 2 -8.43 43.50 8.40
C GLY A 2 -9.11 42.20 7.94
N CYS A 3 -9.04 41.05 8.63
CA CYS A 3 -8.41 40.67 9.90
C CYS A 3 -8.14 39.16 9.89
N CYS A 4 -7.03 38.73 10.51
CA CYS A 4 -6.83 37.35 10.96
C CYS A 4 -7.74 37.06 12.17
N CYS A 5 -8.23 35.82 12.29
CA CYS A 5 -8.56 35.21 13.57
C CYS A 5 -7.89 33.83 13.65
N ASP A 6 -7.01 33.69 14.63
CA ASP A 6 -6.39 32.44 15.09
C ASP A 6 -7.32 31.64 16.03
N ILE A 7 -6.92 30.36 16.27
CA ILE A 7 -7.17 29.45 17.43
C ILE A 7 -8.31 28.40 17.26
N PRO A 8 -8.21 27.11 17.71
CA PRO A 8 -7.10 26.35 18.36
C PRO A 8 -6.72 24.99 17.71
N ARG A 9 -5.59 24.45 18.17
CA ARG A 9 -5.20 23.03 18.07
C ARG A 9 -6.34 22.09 18.53
N SER A 10 -6.82 21.22 17.65
CA SER A 10 -7.55 20.00 18.03
C SER A 10 -7.46 18.98 16.89
N LEU A 11 -6.73 17.89 17.16
CA LEU A 11 -6.74 16.59 16.49
C LEU A 11 -7.04 16.59 14.99
N GLY A 12 -5.97 16.69 14.20
CA GLY A 12 -5.99 16.31 12.79
C GLY A 12 -6.52 14.87 12.65
N HIS A 13 -7.73 14.75 12.13
CA HIS A 13 -8.28 13.46 11.73
C HIS A 13 -7.70 13.11 10.36
N LEU A 14 -6.81 12.12 10.38
CA LEU A 14 -6.24 11.41 9.24
C LEU A 14 -7.35 10.97 8.27
N CYS A 15 -7.26 11.36 7.00
CA CYS A 15 -8.02 10.72 5.94
C CYS A 15 -7.42 9.32 5.67
N ILE A 16 -8.19 8.25 5.84
CA ILE A 16 -7.77 6.86 5.58
C ILE A 16 -8.52 6.36 4.34
N SER A 17 -7.81 6.12 3.23
CA SER A 17 -8.34 5.43 2.04
C SER A 17 -8.37 3.91 2.24
N SER A 18 -9.30 3.21 1.59
CA SER A 18 -9.31 1.74 1.54
C SER A 18 -8.58 1.17 0.31
N ALA A 19 -7.36 1.65 0.05
CA ALA A 19 -6.33 0.77 -0.53
C ALA A 19 -5.62 0.09 0.64
N ALA A 20 -5.55 -1.24 0.63
CA ALA A 20 -4.91 -1.98 1.70
C ALA A 20 -3.46 -1.51 1.88
N PRO A 21 -3.05 -0.96 3.04
CA PRO A 21 -1.73 -0.38 3.23
C PRO A 21 -0.62 -1.43 3.17
N ASN A 22 0.62 -1.01 2.91
CA ASN A 22 1.79 -1.89 3.08
C ASN A 22 2.03 -2.13 4.58
N VAL A 23 1.51 -3.24 5.09
CA VAL A 23 1.57 -3.60 6.52
C VAL A 23 2.92 -4.24 6.90
N ALA A 24 3.77 -4.57 5.93
CA ALA A 24 5.08 -5.18 6.17
C ALA A 24 6.08 -4.21 6.83
N LEU A 25 5.95 -2.90 6.62
CA LEU A 25 6.90 -1.87 7.08
C LEU A 25 7.12 -1.87 8.61
N THR A 26 6.09 -2.25 9.37
CA THR A 26 6.14 -2.30 10.83
C THR A 26 6.31 -3.72 11.38
N GLY A 27 6.34 -4.70 10.48
CA GLY A 27 6.51 -6.11 10.79
C GLY A 27 7.95 -6.45 11.16
N ILE A 28 8.11 -7.59 11.82
CA ILE A 28 9.43 -8.10 12.21
C ILE A 28 9.85 -9.13 11.17
N ALA A 29 10.85 -8.77 10.36
CA ALA A 29 11.41 -9.65 9.33
C ALA A 29 12.49 -10.58 9.91
N THR A 30 12.46 -11.84 9.48
CA THR A 30 13.43 -12.89 9.80
C THR A 30 13.72 -13.70 8.54
N GLN A 31 14.86 -14.41 8.53
CA GLN A 31 15.25 -15.28 7.42
C GLN A 31 15.98 -16.51 7.94
N SER A 32 16.03 -17.57 7.14
CA SER A 32 16.64 -18.86 7.50
C SER A 32 18.10 -18.75 7.93
N SER A 33 18.87 -17.90 7.25
CA SER A 33 20.24 -17.56 7.62
C SER A 33 20.62 -16.20 7.07
N THR A 34 21.70 -15.61 7.60
CA THR A 34 22.22 -14.33 7.10
C THR A 34 23.61 -14.56 6.49
N HIS A 35 23.78 -14.19 5.22
CA HIS A 35 25.05 -14.36 4.48
C HIS A 35 26.15 -13.44 5.02
N SER A 36 25.83 -12.17 5.26
CA SER A 36 26.77 -11.16 5.75
C SER A 36 26.04 -10.06 6.54
N TYR A 37 26.80 -9.18 7.17
CA TYR A 37 26.27 -8.00 7.88
C TYR A 37 25.35 -7.12 6.99
N PHE A 38 25.60 -7.07 5.68
CA PHE A 38 24.82 -6.26 4.73
C PHE A 38 23.51 -6.93 4.27
N GLY A 39 23.29 -8.20 4.57
CA GLY A 39 22.17 -9.02 4.09
C GLY A 39 21.06 -9.22 5.11
N SER A 40 20.80 -8.24 5.98
CA SER A 40 19.79 -8.35 7.03
C SER A 40 18.38 -8.60 6.46
N ALA A 41 17.60 -9.46 7.12
CA ALA A 41 16.21 -9.72 6.72
C ALA A 41 15.36 -8.44 6.66
N ARG A 42 15.64 -7.47 7.54
CA ARG A 42 14.92 -6.18 7.61
C ARG A 42 15.04 -5.35 6.34
N ASN A 43 16.11 -5.54 5.56
CA ASN A 43 16.31 -4.79 4.33
C ASN A 43 15.23 -5.08 3.28
N ALA A 44 14.54 -6.21 3.38
CA ALA A 44 13.45 -6.57 2.46
C ALA A 44 12.07 -6.08 2.93
N ASN A 45 11.97 -5.29 4.00
CA ASN A 45 10.71 -4.65 4.41
C ASN A 45 10.95 -3.25 4.98
N ASP A 46 11.96 -2.54 4.49
CA ASP A 46 12.35 -1.24 5.00
C ASP A 46 11.67 -0.06 4.28
N GLY A 47 10.90 -0.34 3.23
CA GLY A 47 10.17 0.63 2.42
C GLY A 47 10.95 1.17 1.23
N SER A 48 12.17 0.69 0.98
CA SER A 48 13.01 1.10 -0.13
C SER A 48 12.99 0.07 -1.26
N LEU A 49 12.61 0.50 -2.47
CA LEU A 49 12.73 -0.33 -3.68
C LEU A 49 14.16 -0.41 -4.25
N ALA A 50 15.13 0.21 -3.58
CA ALA A 50 16.52 0.18 -4.03
C ALA A 50 17.06 -1.26 -3.98
N ALA A 51 17.63 -1.74 -5.08
CA ALA A 51 17.89 -3.17 -5.27
C ALA A 51 19.39 -3.53 -5.40
N ASN A 52 20.26 -2.72 -4.78
CA ASN A 52 21.71 -2.97 -4.73
C ASN A 52 22.16 -3.57 -3.39
N TYR A 53 22.32 -4.90 -3.36
CA TYR A 53 22.82 -5.62 -2.18
C TYR A 53 24.17 -5.11 -1.66
N LEU A 54 25.11 -4.71 -2.52
CA LEU A 54 26.44 -4.22 -2.09
C LEU A 54 26.34 -2.92 -1.27
N ARG A 55 25.17 -2.27 -1.28
CA ARG A 55 24.83 -1.09 -0.49
C ARG A 55 23.88 -1.38 0.66
N SER A 56 23.77 -2.65 1.07
CA SER A 56 22.88 -3.13 2.16
C SER A 56 21.40 -2.89 1.91
N GLN A 57 20.96 -2.96 0.64
CA GLN A 57 19.58 -2.65 0.25
C GLN A 57 18.72 -3.90 0.03
N CYS A 58 19.26 -5.10 0.27
CA CYS A 58 18.52 -6.34 0.09
C CYS A 58 18.83 -7.31 1.25
N SER A 59 17.90 -8.20 1.56
CA SER A 59 18.16 -9.38 2.40
C SER A 59 19.00 -10.39 1.63
N TYR A 60 19.75 -11.23 2.35
CA TYR A 60 20.58 -12.25 1.71
C TYR A 60 20.87 -13.44 2.66
N THR A 61 20.38 -14.63 2.29
CA THR A 61 20.70 -15.90 2.95
C THR A 61 22.02 -16.53 2.48
N LYS A 62 22.59 -17.41 3.31
CA LYS A 62 23.65 -18.33 2.86
C LYS A 62 23.08 -19.28 1.79
N ASN A 63 23.97 -20.00 1.10
CA ASN A 63 23.56 -21.12 0.27
C ASN A 63 23.14 -22.27 1.19
N GLU A 64 21.85 -22.59 1.22
CA GLU A 64 21.28 -23.60 2.10
C GLU A 64 20.03 -24.23 1.48
N SER A 65 19.61 -25.39 2.01
CA SER A 65 18.41 -26.08 1.55
C SER A 65 17.15 -25.32 1.98
N ASP A 66 16.24 -25.13 1.04
CA ASP A 66 14.94 -24.51 1.27
C ASP A 66 14.99 -23.14 1.99
N PRO A 67 15.79 -22.17 1.50
CA PRO A 67 15.96 -20.89 2.15
C PRO A 67 14.63 -20.13 2.17
N TRP A 68 14.44 -19.32 3.20
CA TRP A 68 13.20 -18.57 3.39
C TRP A 68 13.44 -17.21 4.03
N TRP A 69 12.53 -16.28 3.71
CA TRP A 69 12.36 -15.00 4.37
C TRP A 69 10.90 -14.88 4.83
N MET A 70 10.67 -14.30 6.00
CA MET A 70 9.33 -14.16 6.57
C MET A 70 9.20 -12.86 7.36
N VAL A 71 8.06 -12.18 7.19
CA VAL A 71 7.64 -11.07 8.04
C VAL A 71 6.51 -11.50 8.97
N ASN A 72 6.69 -11.22 10.27
CA ASN A 72 5.63 -11.31 11.27
C ASN A 72 4.94 -9.95 11.41
N LEU A 73 3.67 -9.88 11.00
CA LEU A 73 2.81 -8.69 11.03
C LEU A 73 2.23 -8.40 12.43
N LYS A 74 2.58 -9.21 13.44
CA LYS A 74 2.12 -9.16 14.84
C LYS A 74 0.67 -9.59 15.03
N VAL A 75 -0.24 -9.08 14.19
CA VAL A 75 -1.66 -9.43 14.17
C VAL A 75 -2.07 -9.98 12.79
N PRO A 76 -3.16 -10.75 12.67
CA PRO A 76 -3.62 -11.26 11.39
C PRO A 76 -4.17 -10.17 10.48
N TYR A 77 -3.81 -10.22 9.21
CA TYR A 77 -4.33 -9.35 8.15
C TYR A 77 -5.01 -10.20 7.06
N LYS A 78 -6.06 -9.65 6.45
CA LYS A 78 -6.57 -10.04 5.15
C LYS A 78 -5.62 -9.49 4.08
N VAL A 79 -4.70 -10.33 3.63
CA VAL A 79 -3.66 -10.00 2.63
C VAL A 79 -4.27 -10.03 1.24
N MET A 80 -4.34 -8.86 0.59
CA MET A 80 -4.89 -8.70 -0.74
C MET A 80 -3.86 -9.00 -1.82
N SER A 81 -2.63 -8.53 -1.63
CA SER A 81 -1.51 -8.81 -2.53
C SER A 81 -0.17 -8.70 -1.83
N VAL A 82 0.85 -9.31 -2.43
CA VAL A 82 2.25 -9.21 -2.02
C VAL A 82 3.05 -8.80 -3.23
N ALA A 83 3.87 -7.75 -3.13
CA ALA A 83 4.80 -7.35 -4.17
C ALA A 83 6.24 -7.66 -3.76
N VAL A 84 7.02 -8.19 -4.69
CA VAL A 84 8.40 -8.62 -4.46
C VAL A 84 9.33 -7.93 -5.45
N THR A 85 10.38 -7.29 -4.94
CA THR A 85 11.44 -6.64 -5.72
C THR A 85 12.69 -7.51 -5.76
N ASN A 86 13.12 -7.87 -6.97
CA ASN A 86 14.32 -8.67 -7.19
C ASN A 86 15.60 -7.79 -7.23
N ARG A 87 16.76 -8.43 -7.09
CA ARG A 87 18.09 -7.77 -7.19
C ARG A 87 18.37 -7.21 -8.60
N VAL A 88 19.10 -6.10 -8.69
CA VAL A 88 19.49 -5.48 -9.98
C VAL A 88 20.68 -6.17 -10.68
N LEU A 89 21.53 -6.90 -9.93
CA LEU A 89 22.75 -7.48 -10.50
C LEU A 89 22.46 -8.35 -11.73
N GLU A 90 23.19 -8.14 -12.83
CA GLU A 90 22.97 -8.80 -14.13
C GLU A 90 23.15 -10.33 -14.11
N CYS A 91 23.75 -10.88 -13.06
CA CYS A 91 23.73 -12.32 -12.85
C CYS A 91 22.64 -12.70 -11.87
N CYS A 92 22.20 -13.95 -11.95
CA CYS A 92 21.63 -14.64 -10.81
C CYS A 92 20.22 -14.16 -10.42
N ARG A 93 19.51 -13.47 -11.32
CA ARG A 93 18.10 -13.07 -11.15
C ARG A 93 17.18 -14.29 -11.06
N GLU A 94 17.58 -15.37 -11.71
CA GLU A 94 16.88 -16.65 -11.82
C GLU A 94 16.84 -17.44 -10.51
N ARG A 95 17.64 -17.07 -9.52
CA ARG A 95 17.69 -17.75 -8.21
C ARG A 95 16.35 -17.75 -7.49
N ILE A 96 15.52 -16.73 -7.70
CA ILE A 96 14.18 -16.63 -7.09
C ILE A 96 13.11 -17.43 -7.83
N PHE A 97 13.43 -18.01 -9.00
CA PHE A 97 12.42 -18.69 -9.83
C PHE A 97 11.93 -19.98 -9.15
N GLY A 98 10.62 -20.15 -9.12
CA GLY A 98 9.96 -21.22 -8.38
C GLY A 98 9.79 -20.94 -6.89
N ALA A 99 10.18 -19.75 -6.38
CA ALA A 99 9.88 -19.38 -5.01
C ALA A 99 8.37 -19.25 -4.80
N GLU A 100 7.91 -19.62 -3.61
CA GLU A 100 6.52 -19.62 -3.21
C GLU A 100 6.26 -18.52 -2.19
N ILE A 101 5.21 -17.73 -2.43
CA ILE A 101 4.69 -16.77 -1.45
C ILE A 101 3.62 -17.49 -0.64
N ARG A 102 3.75 -17.49 0.69
CA ARG A 102 2.84 -18.16 1.62
C ARG A 102 2.29 -17.19 2.64
N VAL A 103 1.01 -17.34 2.98
CA VAL A 103 0.28 -16.48 3.92
C VAL A 103 -0.46 -17.36 4.92
N GLY A 104 -0.26 -17.10 6.22
CA GLY A 104 -0.99 -17.81 7.26
C GLY A 104 -0.54 -17.45 8.68
N ASN A 105 -0.89 -18.31 9.63
CA ASN A 105 -0.63 -18.06 11.05
C ASN A 105 0.51 -18.89 11.64
N ASP A 106 1.04 -19.87 10.90
CA ASP A 106 2.22 -20.63 11.33
C ASP A 106 3.50 -19.84 11.07
N GLY A 107 4.31 -19.66 12.10
CA GLY A 107 5.62 -18.99 12.01
C GLY A 107 6.79 -19.96 12.05
N LYS A 108 6.56 -21.27 12.16
CA LYS A 108 7.61 -22.29 12.23
C LYS A 108 8.18 -22.57 10.85
N ASP A 109 9.46 -22.92 10.79
CA ASP A 109 10.17 -23.34 9.57
C ASP A 109 9.94 -22.43 8.35
N GLY A 110 9.89 -21.11 8.58
CA GLY A 110 9.65 -20.12 7.51
C GLY A 110 8.21 -20.07 7.00
N GLY A 111 7.25 -20.61 7.75
CA GLY A 111 5.84 -20.65 7.35
C GLY A 111 5.57 -21.61 6.19
N LYS A 112 6.43 -22.61 5.96
CA LYS A 112 6.29 -23.60 4.87
C LYS A 112 4.96 -24.35 4.89
N ALA A 113 4.35 -24.53 6.07
CA ALA A 113 3.05 -25.16 6.20
C ALA A 113 1.86 -24.24 5.84
N ASN A 114 2.08 -22.92 5.74
CA ASN A 114 1.01 -21.98 5.40
C ASN A 114 0.56 -22.15 3.94
N PRO A 115 -0.72 -21.88 3.63
CA PRO A 115 -1.23 -21.90 2.27
C PRO A 115 -0.44 -21.00 1.31
N ARG A 116 -0.32 -21.43 0.05
CA ARG A 116 0.41 -20.71 -1.00
C ARG A 116 -0.47 -19.64 -1.63
N CYS A 117 -0.03 -18.39 -1.57
CA CYS A 117 -0.62 -17.27 -2.29
C CYS A 117 -0.22 -17.26 -3.77
N GLY A 118 1.06 -17.49 -4.08
CA GLY A 118 1.56 -17.42 -5.45
C GLY A 118 2.91 -18.11 -5.63
N VAL A 119 3.30 -18.28 -6.89
CA VAL A 119 4.62 -18.79 -7.29
C VAL A 119 5.29 -17.74 -8.17
N ILE A 120 6.54 -17.45 -7.86
CA ILE A 120 7.38 -16.54 -8.63
C ILE A 120 7.95 -17.29 -9.82
N SER A 121 7.30 -17.20 -10.99
CA SER A 121 7.80 -17.84 -12.22
C SER A 121 9.00 -17.10 -12.80
N SER A 122 8.96 -15.77 -12.79
CA SER A 122 10.01 -14.89 -13.31
C SER A 122 9.86 -13.48 -12.73
N ILE A 123 10.99 -12.85 -12.41
CA ILE A 123 11.10 -11.42 -12.09
C ILE A 123 12.41 -10.94 -12.70
N GLU A 124 12.36 -9.91 -13.54
CA GLU A 124 13.54 -9.32 -14.15
C GLU A 124 14.41 -8.58 -13.13
N SER A 125 15.66 -8.29 -13.50
CA SER A 125 16.61 -7.64 -12.59
C SER A 125 16.08 -6.26 -12.13
N GLY A 126 15.96 -6.07 -10.82
CA GLY A 126 15.42 -4.84 -10.23
C GLY A 126 13.92 -4.63 -10.39
N GLU A 127 13.22 -5.55 -11.06
CA GLU A 127 11.77 -5.46 -11.25
C GLU A 127 11.02 -5.75 -9.94
N THR A 128 9.85 -5.13 -9.81
CA THR A 128 8.87 -5.45 -8.77
C THR A 128 7.64 -6.10 -9.39
N VAL A 129 7.30 -7.31 -8.94
CA VAL A 129 6.11 -8.04 -9.43
C VAL A 129 5.13 -8.23 -8.27
N SER A 130 3.85 -8.01 -8.55
CA SER A 130 2.75 -8.12 -7.57
C SER A 130 1.96 -9.41 -7.78
N PHE A 131 1.66 -10.09 -6.67
CA PHE A 131 0.96 -11.37 -6.63
C PHE A 131 -0.33 -11.19 -5.82
N SER A 132 -1.48 -11.50 -6.43
CA SER A 132 -2.76 -11.43 -5.72
C SER A 132 -2.89 -12.62 -4.76
N CYS A 133 -3.19 -12.33 -3.49
CA CYS A 133 -3.46 -13.33 -2.47
C CYS A 133 -4.96 -13.46 -2.15
N HIS A 134 -5.83 -12.80 -2.92
CA HIS A 134 -7.29 -12.94 -2.83
C HIS A 134 -7.89 -12.79 -1.41
N GLY A 135 -7.25 -12.02 -0.53
CA GLY A 135 -7.71 -11.83 0.84
C GLY A 135 -7.42 -13.01 1.78
N MET A 136 -6.36 -13.78 1.54
CA MET A 136 -5.88 -14.78 2.49
C MET A 136 -5.59 -14.15 3.85
N VAL A 137 -5.99 -14.83 4.91
CA VAL A 137 -5.82 -14.32 6.28
C VAL A 137 -4.58 -14.93 6.92
N GLY A 138 -3.72 -14.08 7.46
CA GLY A 138 -2.53 -14.52 8.18
C GLY A 138 -1.76 -13.39 8.85
N LYS A 139 -1.04 -13.72 9.93
CA LYS A 139 -0.07 -12.81 10.56
C LYS A 139 1.37 -13.00 10.08
N HIS A 140 1.62 -14.05 9.30
CA HIS A 140 2.92 -14.33 8.68
C HIS A 140 2.77 -14.33 7.16
N VAL A 141 3.68 -13.62 6.50
CA VAL A 141 3.89 -13.71 5.05
C VAL A 141 5.33 -14.13 4.82
N SER A 142 5.53 -15.18 4.03
CA SER A 142 6.87 -15.69 3.71
C SER A 142 7.08 -15.91 2.22
N VAL A 143 8.35 -15.83 1.83
CA VAL A 143 8.86 -16.25 0.53
C VAL A 143 9.80 -17.43 0.80
N VAL A 144 9.57 -18.56 0.12
CA VAL A 144 10.33 -19.79 0.31
C VAL A 144 10.80 -20.30 -1.05
N ILE A 145 12.07 -20.72 -1.20
CA ILE A 145 12.52 -21.46 -2.38
C ILE A 145 12.52 -22.95 -2.03
N PRO A 146 11.52 -23.76 -2.43
CA PRO A 146 11.47 -25.16 -2.03
C PRO A 146 12.28 -26.10 -2.95
N GLY A 147 12.71 -27.22 -2.41
CA GLY A 147 13.23 -28.39 -3.11
C GLY A 147 14.67 -28.25 -3.62
N ARG A 148 15.41 -27.20 -3.23
CA ARG A 148 16.81 -27.03 -3.63
C ARG A 148 17.63 -26.19 -2.65
N SER A 149 18.94 -26.37 -2.74
CA SER A 149 19.90 -25.45 -2.11
C SER A 149 20.05 -24.21 -2.97
N GLU A 150 19.87 -23.03 -2.38
CA GLU A 150 19.96 -21.75 -3.09
C GLU A 150 20.31 -20.59 -2.14
N HIS A 151 20.72 -19.48 -2.73
CA HIS A 151 20.78 -18.16 -2.14
C HIS A 151 19.49 -17.38 -2.38
N MET A 152 18.79 -16.98 -1.32
CA MET A 152 17.66 -16.06 -1.41
C MET A 152 18.12 -14.61 -1.26
N VAL A 153 17.76 -13.76 -2.22
CA VAL A 153 18.00 -12.30 -2.19
C VAL A 153 16.69 -11.60 -2.51
N LEU A 154 16.16 -10.81 -1.56
CA LEU A 154 14.94 -10.01 -1.74
C LEU A 154 15.28 -8.56 -1.42
N CYS A 155 14.98 -7.64 -2.31
CA CYS A 155 15.29 -6.22 -2.08
C CYS A 155 14.13 -5.48 -1.45
N GLU A 156 12.89 -5.87 -1.73
CA GLU A 156 11.73 -5.40 -0.99
C GLU A 156 10.61 -6.44 -1.10
N VAL A 157 9.85 -6.61 -0.01
CA VAL A 157 8.63 -7.39 0.06
C VAL A 157 7.55 -6.52 0.70
N GLN A 158 6.62 -6.07 -0.13
CA GLN A 158 5.49 -5.26 0.30
C GLN A 158 4.27 -6.16 0.50
N VAL A 159 3.58 -6.02 1.63
CA VAL A 159 2.38 -6.80 1.94
C VAL A 159 1.20 -5.85 2.05
N PHE A 160 0.27 -5.90 1.10
CA PHE A 160 -0.91 -5.04 1.09
C PHE A 160 -2.08 -5.77 1.72
N GLY A 161 -2.52 -5.34 2.91
CA GLY A 161 -3.57 -6.02 3.66
C GLY A 161 -4.34 -5.11 4.63
N LEU A 162 -5.55 -5.55 4.99
CA LEU A 162 -6.41 -4.91 6.01
C LEU A 162 -6.47 -5.81 7.25
N PRO A 163 -6.66 -5.29 8.48
CA PRO A 163 -6.82 -6.12 9.67
C PRO A 163 -7.87 -7.21 9.46
N ALA A 164 -7.59 -8.45 9.88
CA ALA A 164 -8.52 -9.57 9.69
C ALA A 164 -9.64 -9.59 10.75
N ASP A 165 -9.28 -9.22 11.99
CA ASP A 165 -10.22 -8.93 13.05
C ASP A 165 -10.48 -7.43 13.00
N ASP A 166 -11.58 -7.00 12.38
CA ASP A 166 -12.08 -5.65 12.61
C ASP A 166 -13.23 -5.74 13.63
N PRO A 167 -13.03 -5.37 14.91
CA PRO A 167 -14.13 -5.10 15.84
C PRO A 167 -14.89 -3.82 15.45
N ALA A 168 -14.46 -3.09 14.43
CA ALA A 168 -15.14 -1.91 13.96
C ALA A 168 -15.75 -2.20 12.58
N GLU A 169 -17.07 -2.35 12.59
CA GLU A 169 -17.86 -1.65 11.59
C GLU A 169 -17.56 -0.14 11.73
N VAL A 170 -16.40 0.33 11.25
CA VAL A 170 -16.24 1.75 10.95
C VAL A 170 -17.13 1.96 9.74
N THR A 171 -18.36 2.37 9.98
CA THR A 171 -19.15 3.04 8.95
C THR A 171 -18.37 4.29 8.55
N VAL A 172 -17.45 4.17 7.60
CA VAL A 172 -16.97 5.33 6.85
C VAL A 172 -18.25 5.92 6.26
N PRO A 173 -18.63 7.16 6.61
CA PRO A 173 -19.85 7.73 6.07
C PRO A 173 -19.70 7.77 4.55
N THR A 174 -20.43 6.91 3.83
CA THR A 174 -20.50 6.92 2.35
C THR A 174 -21.17 8.19 1.83
N SER A 175 -21.61 9.05 2.75
CA SER A 175 -22.08 10.41 2.55
C SER A 175 -21.81 11.21 3.82
N LEU A 176 -21.30 12.43 3.68
CA LEU A 176 -21.37 13.43 4.76
C LEU A 176 -22.84 13.70 5.06
N LYS A 177 -23.32 13.25 6.21
CA LYS A 177 -24.62 13.67 6.75
C LYS A 177 -24.39 14.97 7.51
N THR A 178 -24.96 16.04 7.01
CA THR A 178 -25.05 17.30 7.75
C THR A 178 -25.88 17.07 9.02
N SER A 179 -25.60 17.80 10.10
CA SER A 179 -26.32 17.66 11.38
C SER A 179 -27.82 17.98 11.26
N ASN A 180 -28.22 18.66 10.19
CA ASN A 180 -29.60 18.99 9.84
C ASN A 180 -30.21 18.08 8.75
N GLY A 181 -29.48 17.07 8.26
CA GLY A 181 -29.94 16.12 7.25
C GLY A 181 -30.08 16.70 5.84
N ALA A 182 -29.55 17.90 5.58
CA ALA A 182 -29.52 18.50 4.25
C ALA A 182 -28.71 17.64 3.24
N PRO A 183 -29.24 17.41 2.03
CA PRO A 183 -28.59 16.57 1.02
C PRO A 183 -27.37 17.24 0.39
N ASN A 184 -26.39 16.44 -0.05
CA ASN A 184 -25.26 16.93 -0.84
C ASN A 184 -25.71 17.27 -2.27
N VAL A 185 -26.04 18.53 -2.50
CA VAL A 185 -26.50 19.07 -3.79
C VAL A 185 -25.38 19.11 -4.85
N ALA A 186 -24.11 19.05 -4.46
CA ALA A 186 -22.98 19.14 -5.39
C ALA A 186 -22.87 17.93 -6.33
N ARG A 187 -23.37 16.75 -5.91
CA ARG A 187 -23.35 15.51 -6.71
C ARG A 187 -24.11 15.59 -8.03
N HIS A 188 -25.04 16.54 -8.14
CA HIS A 188 -25.82 16.78 -9.34
C HIS A 188 -25.32 17.97 -10.16
N GLY A 189 -24.22 18.60 -9.70
CA GLY A 189 -23.63 19.75 -10.35
C GLY A 189 -22.65 19.37 -11.47
N VAL A 190 -22.06 20.41 -12.07
CA VAL A 190 -20.97 20.27 -13.05
C VAL A 190 -19.74 20.99 -12.52
N ALA A 191 -18.70 20.23 -12.20
CA ALA A 191 -17.44 20.75 -11.69
C ALA A 191 -16.49 21.20 -12.81
N ARG A 192 -15.71 22.25 -12.53
CA ARG A 192 -14.64 22.78 -13.38
C ARG A 192 -13.44 23.16 -12.53
N GLN A 193 -12.26 23.16 -13.14
CA GLN A 193 -11.03 23.58 -12.51
C GLN A 193 -10.16 24.37 -13.49
N SER A 194 -9.23 25.13 -12.97
CA SER A 194 -8.38 26.06 -13.72
C SER A 194 -7.42 25.37 -14.69
N SER A 195 -6.94 24.18 -14.33
CA SER A 195 -6.06 23.34 -15.15
C SER A 195 -6.12 21.89 -14.69
N LEU A 196 -5.58 20.97 -15.50
CA LEU A 196 -5.55 19.55 -15.19
C LEU A 196 -4.12 19.08 -14.96
N TYR A 197 -3.83 18.52 -13.78
CA TYR A 197 -2.49 17.98 -13.46
C TYR A 197 -2.16 16.73 -14.30
N ASN A 198 -3.10 15.79 -14.40
CA ASN A 198 -2.99 14.57 -15.20
C ASN A 198 -4.38 14.07 -15.63
N MET A 199 -4.46 13.06 -16.52
CA MET A 199 -5.69 12.55 -17.18
C MET A 199 -6.77 11.92 -16.26
N TYR A 200 -6.71 12.25 -14.99
CA TYR A 200 -7.02 11.39 -13.87
C TYR A 200 -7.53 12.30 -12.73
N GLY A 201 -6.91 13.47 -12.54
CA GLY A 201 -7.33 14.51 -11.61
C GLY A 201 -8.50 15.38 -12.05
N GLU A 202 -9.53 14.82 -12.70
CA GLU A 202 -10.66 15.57 -13.24
C GLU A 202 -11.48 16.31 -12.15
N ALA A 203 -11.98 17.51 -12.48
CA ALA A 203 -12.74 18.34 -11.54
C ALA A 203 -13.98 17.64 -10.94
N LYS A 204 -14.62 16.75 -11.70
CA LYS A 204 -15.82 16.01 -11.30
C LYS A 204 -15.58 15.07 -10.12
N ASN A 205 -14.34 14.67 -9.90
CA ASN A 205 -13.98 13.77 -8.81
C ASN A 205 -14.24 14.42 -7.43
N ALA A 206 -14.19 15.74 -7.33
CA ALA A 206 -14.52 16.45 -6.07
C ALA A 206 -16.03 16.48 -5.75
N ILE A 207 -16.90 15.94 -6.62
CA ILE A 207 -18.37 15.91 -6.42
C ILE A 207 -18.99 14.54 -6.74
N ASP A 208 -18.19 13.50 -6.92
CA ASP A 208 -18.71 12.15 -7.21
C ASP A 208 -19.43 11.50 -6.01
N GLY A 209 -19.25 12.08 -4.81
CA GLY A 209 -19.80 11.61 -3.54
C GLY A 209 -18.93 10.58 -2.84
N SER A 210 -17.75 10.29 -3.39
CA SER A 210 -16.68 9.57 -2.73
C SER A 210 -15.97 10.51 -1.76
N LEU A 211 -15.58 9.98 -0.60
CA LEU A 211 -14.70 10.66 0.35
C LEU A 211 -13.29 10.06 0.32
N ASP A 212 -12.96 9.35 -0.75
CA ASP A 212 -11.64 8.74 -0.95
C ASP A 212 -10.58 9.82 -1.22
N SER A 213 -9.45 9.75 -0.52
CA SER A 213 -8.38 10.75 -0.55
C SER A 213 -7.05 10.19 -1.08
N ASN A 214 -7.05 9.02 -1.74
CA ASN A 214 -5.82 8.38 -2.21
C ASN A 214 -5.23 9.06 -3.47
N TYR A 215 -4.12 9.78 -3.29
CA TYR A 215 -3.39 10.48 -4.36
C TYR A 215 -2.77 9.54 -5.42
N LEU A 216 -2.43 8.30 -5.04
CA LEU A 216 -1.72 7.35 -5.92
C LEU A 216 -2.66 6.53 -6.82
N TYR A 217 -3.97 6.61 -6.58
CA TYR A 217 -5.03 5.93 -7.32
C TYR A 217 -6.17 6.90 -7.61
N ILE A 218 -5.84 8.07 -8.15
CA ILE A 218 -6.72 8.86 -9.03
C ILE A 218 -8.23 8.74 -8.73
N GLN A 219 -8.70 9.50 -7.75
CA GLN A 219 -10.11 9.93 -7.59
C GLN A 219 -10.22 11.30 -6.88
N CYS A 220 -9.21 12.16 -7.00
CA CYS A 220 -9.28 13.55 -6.51
C CYS A 220 -9.32 14.52 -7.70
N ALA A 221 -9.88 15.71 -7.53
CA ALA A 221 -9.65 16.82 -8.46
C ALA A 221 -8.22 17.36 -8.27
N GLY A 222 -7.51 17.67 -9.35
CA GLY A 222 -6.12 18.10 -9.28
C GLY A 222 -5.71 19.08 -10.38
N THR A 223 -5.26 20.27 -9.98
CA THR A 223 -4.72 21.30 -10.89
C THR A 223 -3.21 21.15 -11.07
N ALA A 224 -2.70 21.53 -12.23
CA ALA A 224 -1.27 21.67 -12.43
C ALA A 224 -0.70 22.79 -11.54
N GLU A 225 0.61 22.77 -11.31
CA GLU A 225 1.28 23.85 -10.57
C GLU A 225 1.16 25.17 -11.36
N GLN A 226 0.46 26.15 -10.78
CA GLN A 226 0.21 27.44 -11.40
C GLN A 226 -0.09 28.51 -10.35
N LYS A 227 -0.02 29.77 -10.75
CA LYS A 227 -0.45 30.89 -9.92
C LYS A 227 -1.99 30.94 -9.85
N ASP A 228 -2.53 31.12 -8.65
CA ASP A 228 -3.97 31.25 -8.37
C ASP A 228 -4.84 30.12 -8.97
N PRO A 229 -4.59 28.83 -8.63
CA PRO A 229 -5.42 27.71 -9.09
C PRO A 229 -6.84 27.78 -8.49
N TRP A 230 -7.83 27.32 -9.25
CA TRP A 230 -9.23 27.36 -8.81
C TRP A 230 -10.00 26.09 -9.18
N TRP A 231 -11.03 25.80 -8.39
CA TRP A 231 -12.05 24.78 -8.65
C TRP A 231 -13.44 25.37 -8.36
N MET A 232 -14.45 24.98 -9.13
CA MET A 232 -15.83 25.43 -8.94
C MET A 232 -16.84 24.33 -9.32
N VAL A 233 -18.03 24.38 -8.74
CA VAL A 233 -19.19 23.56 -9.15
C VAL A 233 -20.38 24.43 -9.51
N ASP A 234 -20.98 24.18 -10.67
CA ASP A 234 -22.28 24.71 -11.06
C ASP A 234 -23.39 23.78 -10.56
N LEU A 235 -24.14 24.21 -9.55
CA LEU A 235 -25.21 23.43 -8.91
C LEU A 235 -26.49 23.31 -9.75
N LYS A 236 -26.55 23.92 -10.96
CA LYS A 236 -27.71 23.90 -11.89
C LYS A 236 -28.99 24.57 -11.41
N ALA A 237 -29.13 24.84 -10.12
CA ALA A 237 -30.21 25.64 -9.54
C ALA A 237 -29.69 26.52 -8.39
N LYS A 238 -30.50 27.50 -7.98
CA LYS A 238 -30.20 28.30 -6.78
C LYS A 238 -30.52 27.47 -5.55
N HIS A 239 -29.51 27.24 -4.72
CA HIS A 239 -29.63 26.56 -3.43
C HIS A 239 -29.25 27.51 -2.29
N LYS A 240 -29.92 27.38 -1.15
CA LYS A 240 -29.40 27.92 0.10
C LYS A 240 -28.32 26.96 0.60
N VAL A 241 -27.09 27.45 0.70
CA VAL A 241 -25.93 26.64 1.14
C VAL A 241 -25.67 26.95 2.60
N ASP A 242 -25.90 25.98 3.47
CA ASP A 242 -25.71 26.14 4.92
C ASP A 242 -24.27 25.80 5.35
N SER A 243 -23.61 24.86 4.67
CA SER A 243 -22.21 24.46 4.95
C SER A 243 -21.53 23.91 3.70
N VAL A 244 -20.21 24.04 3.63
CA VAL A 244 -19.36 23.36 2.64
C VAL A 244 -18.42 22.43 3.40
N ALA A 245 -18.32 21.18 2.94
CA ALA A 245 -17.38 20.19 3.46
C ALA A 245 -16.32 19.92 2.38
N VAL A 246 -15.06 19.84 2.80
CA VAL A 246 -13.87 19.58 1.97
C VAL A 246 -13.08 18.45 2.61
#